data_AF-A0A7Y5DVV3-F1
#
_entry.id   AF-A0A7Y5DVV3-F1
#
_cell.length_a   1.000
_cell.length_b   1.000
_cell.length_c   1.000
_cell.angle_alpha   90.00
_cell.angle_beta   90.00
_cell.angle_gamma   90.00
#
_symmetry.space_group_name_H-M   'P 1'
#
loop_
_entity.id
_entity.type
_entity.pdbx_description
1 polymer ?
#
loop_
_entity_poly.entity_id
_entity_poly.type
_entity_poly.pdbx_seq_one_letter_code
_entity_poly.pdbx_strand_id
1 'polypeptide(L)'
;MPQAYAILAPPARFGLGRGRPPAMPDWEALKRRNDVAHHRVFGAPGPPWPPGATEDEIARAEEAVGMRFDPQVRSLLAFAAGTPDLWAMIRFFSPADYLGSELWKAVHRNVVDVFAEELVYLCGFRPSQVVVVGCSTLGPDLLFMPRPPSVRSSYVFWFDAEQQGVFPSAEAAVRAFTEKLEESPPYYL
;
A
#
# COMPACT_ATOMS: atom_id res chain seq x y z
N MET A 1 -27.49 -3.49 1.31
CA MET A 1 -27.03 -2.92 2.59
C MET A 1 -25.52 -3.10 2.63
N PRO A 2 -24.71 -2.09 2.29
CA PRO A 2 -23.27 -2.22 2.45
C PRO A 2 -22.97 -2.34 3.94
N GLN A 3 -22.19 -3.36 4.33
CA GLN A 3 -21.69 -3.47 5.69
C GLN A 3 -20.74 -2.29 5.92
N ALA A 4 -21.18 -1.31 6.70
CA ALA A 4 -20.31 -0.26 7.20
C ALA A 4 -19.27 -0.93 8.10
N TYR A 5 -18.07 -1.20 7.55
CA TYR A 5 -16.92 -1.52 8.37
C TYR A 5 -16.66 -0.31 9.25
N ALA A 6 -16.62 -0.55 10.56
CA ALA A 6 -16.48 0.50 11.56
C ALA A 6 -15.38 1.47 11.13
N ILE A 7 -15.72 2.76 11.07
CA ILE A 7 -14.72 3.84 11.16
C ILE A 7 -13.90 3.49 12.39
N LEU A 8 -12.72 2.90 12.18
CA LEU A 8 -11.79 2.68 13.27
C LEU A 8 -11.35 4.08 13.67
N ALA A 9 -12.08 4.66 14.63
CA ALA A 9 -11.57 5.77 15.41
C ALA A 9 -10.12 5.40 15.72
N PRO A 10 -9.12 6.20 15.32
CA PRO A 10 -7.73 5.82 15.48
C PRO A 10 -7.58 5.46 16.95
N PRO A 11 -7.25 4.21 17.30
CA PRO A 11 -7.38 3.74 18.66
C PRO A 11 -6.67 4.72 19.59
N ALA A 12 -7.48 5.35 20.43
CA ALA A 12 -6.99 6.26 21.44
C ALA A 12 -6.06 5.44 22.31
N ARG A 13 -4.76 5.71 22.22
CA ARG A 13 -3.67 5.06 22.96
C ARG A 13 -3.29 3.66 22.44
N PHE A 14 -2.65 3.59 21.28
CA PHE A 14 -1.57 2.61 21.15
C PHE A 14 -0.40 3.08 22.03
N GLY A 15 -0.16 2.37 23.12
CA GLY A 15 1.03 2.57 23.94
C GLY A 15 2.26 2.53 23.04
N LEU A 16 3.00 3.63 23.02
CA LEU A 16 4.30 3.75 22.35
C LEU A 16 5.33 2.90 23.10
N GLY A 17 5.13 1.58 23.09
CA GLY A 17 6.18 0.65 23.48
C GLY A 17 7.32 0.82 22.50
N ARG A 18 8.56 0.86 23.00
CA ARG A 18 9.77 0.75 22.18
C ARG A 18 9.77 -0.65 21.54
N GLY A 19 9.00 -0.82 20.48
CA GLY A 19 8.84 -2.08 19.77
C GLY A 19 10.17 -2.44 19.11
N ARG A 20 10.58 -3.70 19.28
CA ARG A 20 11.61 -4.31 18.45
C ARG A 20 11.27 -4.03 16.98
N PRO A 21 12.24 -3.68 16.12
CA PRO A 21 11.95 -3.54 14.69
C PRO A 21 11.25 -4.82 14.22
N PRO A 22 10.18 -4.71 13.41
CA PRO A 22 9.47 -5.88 12.94
C PRO A 22 10.44 -6.83 12.24
N ALA A 23 10.22 -8.14 12.38
CA ALA A 23 10.98 -9.12 11.61
C ALA A 23 10.85 -8.80 10.11
N MET A 24 11.90 -9.12 9.34
CA MET A 24 11.82 -8.95 7.90
C MET A 24 10.76 -9.90 7.34
N PRO A 25 9.89 -9.43 6.42
CA PRO A 25 8.80 -10.25 5.89
C PRO A 25 9.29 -11.45 5.06
N ASP A 26 8.52 -12.54 5.07
CA ASP A 26 8.67 -13.65 4.11
C ASP A 26 7.83 -13.34 2.85
N TRP A 27 8.41 -12.53 1.96
CA TRP A 27 7.75 -12.12 0.72
C TRP A 27 7.46 -13.28 -0.22
N GLU A 28 8.30 -14.32 -0.20
CA GLU A 28 8.12 -15.52 -1.00
C GLU A 28 6.87 -16.31 -0.56
N ALA A 29 6.66 -16.45 0.75
CA ALA A 29 5.43 -17.06 1.27
C ALA A 29 4.17 -16.26 0.90
N LEU A 30 4.23 -14.93 0.99
CA LEU A 30 3.11 -14.06 0.61
C LEU A 30 2.81 -14.13 -0.89
N LYS A 31 3.84 -14.08 -1.73
CA LYS A 31 3.71 -14.26 -3.18
C LYS A 31 3.03 -15.58 -3.51
N ARG A 32 3.53 -16.70 -2.96
CA ARG A 32 2.93 -18.03 -3.20
C ARG A 32 1.47 -18.07 -2.79
N ARG A 33 1.13 -17.48 -1.63
CA ARG A 33 -0.26 -17.42 -1.15
C ARG A 33 -1.13 -16.61 -2.10
N ASN A 34 -0.66 -15.45 -2.54
CA ASN A 34 -1.37 -14.62 -3.53
C ASN A 34 -1.58 -15.35 -4.86
N ASP A 35 -0.57 -16.05 -5.36
CA ASP A 35 -0.67 -16.83 -6.60
C ASP A 35 -1.76 -17.92 -6.50
N VAL A 36 -1.84 -18.61 -5.35
CA VAL A 36 -2.88 -19.61 -5.06
C VAL A 36 -4.27 -18.96 -4.95
N ALA A 37 -4.38 -17.84 -4.22
CA ALA A 37 -5.63 -17.10 -4.08
C ALA A 37 -6.15 -16.64 -5.45
N HIS A 38 -5.29 -16.06 -6.27
CA HIS A 38 -5.64 -15.61 -7.61
C HIS A 38 -6.08 -16.77 -8.51
N HIS A 39 -5.35 -17.88 -8.52
CA HIS A 39 -5.75 -19.06 -9.28
C HIS A 39 -7.12 -19.61 -8.84
N ARG A 40 -7.39 -19.61 -7.53
CA ARG A 40 -8.68 -20.06 -6.99
C ARG A 40 -9.84 -19.16 -7.41
N VAL A 41 -9.64 -17.84 -7.40
CA VAL A 41 -10.68 -16.85 -7.68
C VAL A 41 -10.95 -16.72 -9.18
N PHE A 42 -9.91 -16.65 -9.99
CA PHE A 42 -10.01 -16.32 -11.41
C PHE A 42 -9.82 -17.53 -12.35
N GLY A 43 -9.49 -18.70 -11.82
CA GLY A 43 -9.20 -19.89 -12.62
C GLY A 43 -7.90 -19.81 -13.43
N ALA A 44 -7.06 -18.79 -13.15
CA ALA A 44 -5.79 -18.55 -13.81
C ALA A 44 -4.77 -17.94 -12.83
N PRO A 45 -3.47 -18.23 -13.00
CA PRO A 45 -2.44 -17.58 -12.20
C PRO A 45 -2.54 -16.06 -12.36
N GLY A 46 -2.26 -15.34 -11.28
CA GLY A 46 -2.18 -13.89 -11.32
C GLY A 46 -1.02 -13.39 -12.18
N PRO A 47 -1.01 -12.09 -12.50
CA PRO A 47 0.15 -11.47 -13.12
C PRO A 47 1.41 -11.77 -12.29
N PRO A 48 2.54 -12.11 -12.93
CA PRO A 48 3.76 -12.40 -12.20
C PRO A 48 4.22 -11.16 -11.44
N TRP A 49 4.78 -11.38 -10.25
CA TRP A 49 5.47 -10.32 -9.53
C TRP A 49 6.69 -9.87 -10.35
N PRO A 50 6.90 -8.56 -10.54
CA PRO A 50 8.06 -8.07 -11.27
C PRO A 50 9.36 -8.45 -10.53
N PRO A 51 10.49 -8.54 -11.24
CA PRO A 51 11.78 -8.74 -10.58
C PRO A 51 12.06 -7.63 -9.57
N GLY A 52 12.81 -7.96 -8.53
CA GLY A 52 13.25 -7.01 -7.52
C GLY A 52 14.04 -5.84 -8.09
N ALA A 53 13.80 -4.66 -7.54
CA ALA A 53 14.54 -3.45 -7.89
C ALA A 53 15.95 -3.48 -7.29
N THR A 54 16.89 -2.91 -8.02
CA THR A 54 18.25 -2.66 -7.55
C THR A 54 18.26 -1.55 -6.47
N GLU A 55 19.30 -1.55 -5.64
CA GLU A 55 19.50 -0.49 -4.64
C GLU A 55 19.57 0.91 -5.28
N ASP A 56 20.15 1.02 -6.48
CA ASP A 56 20.22 2.29 -7.23
C ASP A 56 18.84 2.77 -7.69
N GLU A 57 17.98 1.86 -8.17
CA GLU A 57 16.61 2.20 -8.55
C GLU A 57 15.79 2.66 -7.34
N ILE A 58 15.92 1.96 -6.21
CA ILE A 58 15.26 2.33 -4.96
C ILE A 58 15.76 3.71 -4.50
N ALA A 59 17.07 3.95 -4.51
CA ALA A 59 17.65 5.22 -4.09
C ALA A 59 17.18 6.39 -4.97
N ARG A 60 17.05 6.19 -6.29
CA ARG A 60 16.50 7.22 -7.20
C ARG A 60 15.04 7.52 -6.93
N ALA A 61 14.23 6.50 -6.61
CA ALA A 61 12.84 6.70 -6.23
C ALA A 61 12.72 7.46 -4.90
N GLU A 62 13.55 7.14 -3.91
CA GLU A 62 13.63 7.88 -2.64
C GLU A 62 14.02 9.35 -2.84
N GLU A 63 14.99 9.62 -3.72
CA GLU A 63 15.38 10.97 -4.10
C GLU A 63 14.21 11.73 -4.74
N ALA A 64 13.49 11.10 -5.68
CA ALA A 64 12.34 11.71 -6.35
C ALA A 64 11.20 12.06 -5.38
N VAL A 65 10.97 11.22 -4.36
CA VAL A 65 9.96 11.46 -3.31
C VAL A 65 10.47 12.43 -2.22
N GLY A 66 11.78 12.61 -2.12
CA GLY A 66 12.44 13.46 -1.14
C GLY A 66 12.50 12.85 0.26
N MET A 67 12.49 11.51 0.38
CA MET A 67 12.64 10.80 1.65
C MET A 67 13.10 9.36 1.44
N ARG A 68 13.68 8.76 2.49
CA ARG A 68 13.87 7.31 2.52
C ARG A 68 12.57 6.58 2.78
N PHE A 69 12.35 5.48 2.07
CA PHE A 69 11.23 4.59 2.32
C PHE A 69 11.41 3.83 3.63
N ASP A 70 10.29 3.39 4.21
CA ASP A 70 10.29 2.48 5.35
C ASP A 70 11.05 1.18 5.00
N PRO A 71 11.80 0.58 5.96
CA PRO A 71 12.56 -0.64 5.71
C PRO A 71 11.76 -1.80 5.09
N GLN A 72 10.47 -1.96 5.43
CA GLN A 72 9.64 -2.99 4.80
C GLN A 72 9.26 -2.63 3.37
N VAL A 73 8.99 -1.36 3.06
CA VAL A 73 8.75 -0.93 1.68
C VAL A 73 10.02 -1.13 0.84
N ARG A 74 11.19 -0.75 1.36
CA ARG A 74 12.47 -1.05 0.69
C ARG A 74 12.66 -2.54 0.46
N SER A 75 12.40 -3.35 1.48
CA SER A 75 12.51 -4.80 1.38
C SER A 75 11.53 -5.39 0.35
N LEU A 76 10.30 -4.87 0.29
CA LEU A 76 9.33 -5.23 -0.74
C LEU A 76 9.86 -4.87 -2.13
N LEU A 77 10.34 -3.63 -2.33
CA LEU A 77 10.87 -3.17 -3.61
C LEU A 77 12.09 -3.98 -4.08
N ALA A 78 12.97 -4.36 -3.15
CA ALA A 78 14.13 -5.20 -3.43
C ALA A 78 13.74 -6.64 -3.76
N PHE A 79 12.60 -7.13 -3.24
CA PHE A 79 12.04 -8.43 -3.61
C PHE A 79 11.32 -8.38 -4.96
N ALA A 80 10.48 -7.37 -5.17
CA ALA A 80 9.73 -7.12 -6.39
C ALA A 80 9.57 -5.62 -6.61
N ALA A 81 9.88 -5.12 -7.81
CA ALA A 81 9.75 -3.72 -8.17
C ALA A 81 8.27 -3.30 -8.29
N GLY A 82 7.58 -3.19 -7.16
CA GLY A 82 6.13 -3.06 -7.06
C GLY A 82 5.45 -4.43 -6.90
N THR A 83 4.13 -4.41 -6.67
CA THR A 83 3.31 -5.64 -6.65
C THR A 83 2.51 -5.73 -7.94
N PRO A 84 2.09 -6.94 -8.37
CA PRO A 84 0.96 -7.02 -9.28
C PRO A 84 -0.29 -6.43 -8.62
N ASP A 85 -1.36 -6.33 -9.41
CA ASP A 85 -2.68 -6.01 -8.90
C ASP A 85 -3.10 -7.07 -7.86
N LEU A 86 -3.28 -6.62 -6.62
CA LEU A 86 -3.81 -7.42 -5.51
C LEU A 86 -5.35 -7.31 -5.51
N TRP A 87 -5.98 -7.59 -4.36
CA TRP A 87 -7.41 -7.36 -4.20
C TRP A 87 -7.80 -5.91 -4.51
N ALA A 88 -8.94 -5.73 -5.18
CA ALA A 88 -9.45 -4.45 -5.72
C ALA A 88 -8.51 -3.74 -6.72
N MET A 89 -7.65 -4.51 -7.39
CA MET A 89 -6.65 -3.99 -8.33
C MET A 89 -5.66 -3.01 -7.69
N ILE A 90 -5.49 -3.12 -6.37
CA ILE A 90 -4.56 -2.31 -5.60
C ILE A 90 -3.16 -2.84 -5.83
N ARG A 91 -2.22 -1.96 -6.17
CA ARG A 91 -0.80 -2.32 -6.28
C ARG A 91 0.09 -1.35 -5.52
N PHE A 92 1.17 -1.87 -4.95
CA PHE A 92 2.29 -1.06 -4.50
C PHE A 92 3.07 -0.54 -5.71
N PHE A 93 3.54 0.70 -5.62
CA PHE A 93 4.32 1.32 -6.68
C PHE A 93 5.68 0.68 -6.85
N SER A 94 6.11 0.61 -8.10
CA SER A 94 7.48 0.32 -8.49
C SER A 94 8.36 1.56 -8.34
N PRO A 95 9.71 1.43 -8.33
CA PRO A 95 10.58 2.60 -8.39
C PRO A 95 10.32 3.47 -9.62
N ALA A 96 10.00 2.86 -10.76
CA ALA A 96 9.70 3.56 -12.01
C ALA A 96 8.43 4.42 -11.91
N ASP A 97 7.46 4.05 -11.06
CA ASP A 97 6.27 4.85 -10.83
C ASP A 97 6.66 6.22 -10.23
N TYR A 98 7.52 6.22 -9.21
CA TYR A 98 8.00 7.44 -8.54
C TYR A 98 8.82 8.38 -9.44
N LEU A 99 9.41 7.86 -10.51
CA LEU A 99 10.25 8.62 -11.44
C LEU A 99 9.43 9.37 -12.52
N GLY A 100 8.16 9.65 -12.22
CA GLY A 100 7.31 10.49 -13.06
C GLY A 100 6.50 9.72 -14.09
N SER A 101 6.09 8.49 -13.77
CA SER A 101 5.15 7.75 -14.62
C SER A 101 3.84 8.54 -14.79
N GLU A 102 3.10 8.27 -15.87
CA GLU A 102 1.77 8.89 -16.05
C GLU A 102 0.81 8.51 -14.92
N LEU A 103 0.97 7.31 -14.33
CA LEU A 103 0.23 6.93 -13.15
C LEU A 103 0.58 7.83 -11.96
N TRP A 104 1.86 8.05 -11.68
CA TRP A 104 2.28 8.92 -10.58
C TRP A 104 1.75 10.35 -10.74
N LYS A 105 1.80 10.88 -11.97
CA LYS A 105 1.20 12.19 -12.28
C LYS A 105 -0.31 12.17 -12.08
N ALA A 106 -1.00 11.11 -12.49
CA ALA A 106 -2.45 10.96 -12.32
C ALA A 106 -2.83 10.87 -10.83
N VAL A 107 -2.09 10.09 -10.04
CA VAL A 107 -2.28 9.94 -8.60
C VAL A 107 -2.06 11.27 -7.89
N HIS A 108 -0.99 11.98 -8.19
CA HIS A 108 -0.75 13.28 -7.58
C HIS A 108 -1.80 14.34 -7.96
N ARG A 109 -2.21 14.41 -9.22
CA ARG A 109 -3.19 15.42 -9.68
C ARG A 109 -4.63 15.11 -9.32
N ASN A 110 -5.01 13.83 -9.33
CA ASN A 110 -6.42 13.43 -9.31
C ASN A 110 -6.78 12.66 -8.05
N VAL A 111 -5.82 12.11 -7.30
CA VAL A 111 -6.12 11.22 -6.16
C VAL A 111 -5.72 11.91 -4.87
N VAL A 112 -4.50 12.45 -4.79
CA VAL A 112 -4.07 13.19 -3.59
C VAL A 112 -4.88 14.47 -3.38
N ASP A 113 -5.21 15.19 -4.45
CA ASP A 113 -6.02 16.41 -4.37
C ASP A 113 -7.50 16.08 -4.07
N VAL A 114 -8.02 15.00 -4.67
CA VAL A 114 -9.40 14.56 -4.39
C VAL A 114 -9.56 14.07 -2.96
N PHE A 115 -8.58 13.32 -2.44
CA PHE A 115 -8.58 12.85 -1.06
C PHE A 115 -7.97 13.83 -0.07
N ALA A 116 -7.63 15.07 -0.48
CA ALA A 116 -6.95 16.00 0.42
C ALA A 116 -7.79 16.33 1.65
N GLU A 117 -9.10 16.50 1.47
CA GLU A 117 -10.03 16.76 2.56
C GLU A 117 -10.21 15.51 3.45
N GLU A 118 -10.36 14.35 2.84
CA GLU A 118 -10.50 13.05 3.50
C GLU A 118 -9.26 12.67 4.31
N LEU A 119 -8.07 12.89 3.77
CA LEU A 119 -6.80 12.66 4.48
C LEU A 119 -6.73 13.50 5.75
N VAL A 120 -7.18 14.76 5.70
CA VAL A 120 -7.21 15.65 6.85
C VAL A 120 -8.32 15.25 7.82
N TYR A 121 -9.53 15.05 7.33
CA TYR A 121 -10.72 14.80 8.14
C TYR A 121 -10.70 13.42 8.81
N LEU A 122 -10.35 12.38 8.07
CA LEU A 122 -10.45 10.98 8.51
C LEU A 122 -9.13 10.50 9.12
N CYS A 123 -8.00 10.91 8.57
CA CYS A 123 -6.69 10.42 9.01
C CYS A 123 -5.87 11.45 9.79
N GLY A 124 -6.24 12.74 9.78
CA GLY A 124 -5.49 13.80 10.44
C GLY A 124 -4.17 14.16 9.76
N PHE A 125 -4.02 13.84 8.47
CA PHE A 125 -2.80 14.14 7.70
C PHE A 125 -3.08 15.14 6.58
N ARG A 126 -2.18 16.10 6.40
CA ARG A 126 -2.14 16.90 5.17
C ARG A 126 -1.48 16.09 4.06
N PRO A 127 -1.82 16.33 2.78
CA PRO A 127 -1.13 15.71 1.63
C PRO A 127 0.40 15.78 1.71
N SER A 128 0.95 16.91 2.15
CA SER A 128 2.40 17.10 2.31
C SER A 128 3.05 16.26 3.42
N GLN A 129 2.25 15.63 4.28
CA GLN A 129 2.70 14.81 5.41
C GLN A 129 2.68 13.31 5.10
N VAL A 130 2.30 12.92 3.88
CA VAL A 130 2.23 11.52 3.47
C VAL A 130 3.09 11.27 2.24
N VAL A 131 3.37 10.00 1.99
CA VAL A 131 3.89 9.47 0.75
C VAL A 131 2.93 8.41 0.24
N VAL A 132 2.53 8.52 -1.01
CA VAL A 132 1.72 7.47 -1.65
C VAL A 132 2.64 6.29 -1.96
N VAL A 133 2.23 5.10 -1.53
CA VAL A 133 2.98 3.86 -1.72
C VAL A 133 2.31 2.87 -2.67
N GLY A 134 1.10 3.20 -3.13
CA GLY A 134 0.34 2.42 -4.08
C GLY A 134 -1.02 3.02 -4.36
N CYS A 135 -1.71 2.48 -5.35
CA CYS A 135 -3.09 2.84 -5.66
C CYS A 135 -3.80 1.68 -6.39
N SER A 136 -5.12 1.79 -6.54
CA SER A 136 -5.83 0.96 -7.51
C SER A 136 -5.59 1.44 -8.94
N THR A 137 -5.56 0.51 -9.89
CA THR A 137 -5.53 0.82 -11.33
C THR A 137 -6.91 1.07 -11.93
N LEU A 138 -8.00 0.69 -11.23
CA LEU A 138 -9.38 0.83 -11.70
C LEU A 138 -10.23 1.81 -10.90
N GLY A 139 -9.84 2.10 -9.66
CA GLY A 139 -10.63 2.89 -8.73
C GLY A 139 -9.82 3.97 -8.02
N PRO A 140 -10.48 4.77 -7.16
CA PRO A 140 -9.82 5.82 -6.43
C PRO A 140 -9.10 5.28 -5.17
N ASP A 141 -8.79 3.99 -5.09
CA ASP A 141 -8.09 3.45 -3.92
C ASP A 141 -6.67 4.01 -3.80
N LEU A 142 -6.30 4.44 -2.61
CA LEU A 142 -4.99 5.00 -2.30
C LEU A 142 -4.33 4.23 -1.16
N LEU A 143 -3.06 3.87 -1.34
CA LEU A 143 -2.19 3.42 -0.26
C LEU A 143 -1.18 4.52 0.07
N PHE A 144 -1.09 4.91 1.34
CA PHE A 144 -0.12 5.91 1.75
C PHE A 144 0.51 5.61 3.11
N MET A 145 1.67 6.24 3.35
CA MET A 145 2.39 6.18 4.62
C MET A 145 2.68 7.60 5.13
N PRO A 146 2.62 7.86 6.44
CA PRO A 146 3.05 9.14 7.00
C PRO A 146 4.56 9.36 6.85
N ARG A 147 4.96 10.58 6.46
CA ARG A 147 6.38 10.97 6.41
C ARG A 147 6.99 11.04 7.82
N PRO A 148 8.28 10.71 7.98
CA PRO A 148 9.02 11.01 9.21
C PRO A 148 8.98 12.52 9.55
N PRO A 149 9.04 12.91 10.84
CA PRO A 149 9.26 12.07 12.03
C PRO A 149 7.97 11.51 12.65
N SER A 150 6.92 11.23 11.86
CA SER A 150 5.70 10.63 12.37
C SER A 150 5.96 9.32 13.15
N VAL A 151 5.32 9.19 14.32
CA VAL A 151 5.34 7.95 15.13
C VAL A 151 4.65 6.76 14.43
N ARG A 152 3.94 7.02 13.34
CA ARG A 152 3.25 6.02 12.50
C ARG A 152 3.92 5.87 11.13
N SER A 153 5.18 6.27 10.98
CA SER A 153 5.87 6.25 9.67
C SER A 153 6.04 4.87 9.05
N SER A 154 5.85 3.78 9.81
CA SER A 154 5.84 2.41 9.28
C SER A 154 4.44 1.91 8.89
N TYR A 155 3.37 2.63 9.27
CA TYR A 155 2.00 2.20 9.01
C TYR A 155 1.62 2.49 7.57
N VAL A 156 0.92 1.55 6.94
CA VAL A 156 0.27 1.72 5.64
C VAL A 156 -1.21 1.97 5.88
N PHE A 157 -1.71 3.06 5.32
CA PHE A 157 -3.11 3.40 5.30
C PHE A 157 -3.66 3.10 3.91
N TRP A 158 -4.80 2.45 3.85
CA TRP A 158 -5.58 2.26 2.63
C TRP A 158 -6.86 3.06 2.75
N PHE A 159 -7.17 3.78 1.69
CA PHE A 159 -8.37 4.56 1.56
C PHE A 159 -9.10 4.15 0.29
N ASP A 160 -10.40 3.85 0.41
CA ASP A 160 -11.34 3.89 -0.70
C ASP A 160 -12.51 4.82 -0.34
N ALA A 161 -13.42 5.09 -1.27
CA ALA A 161 -14.54 6.01 -1.05
C ALA A 161 -15.51 5.59 0.08
N GLU A 162 -15.49 4.31 0.50
CA GLU A 162 -16.41 3.67 1.44
C GLU A 162 -15.72 2.97 2.63
N GLN A 163 -14.47 2.53 2.49
CA GLN A 163 -13.70 1.73 3.45
C GLN A 163 -12.33 2.33 3.74
N GLN A 164 -11.83 2.00 4.93
CA GLN A 164 -10.50 2.39 5.38
C GLN A 164 -9.79 1.19 5.98
N GLY A 165 -8.52 1.02 5.62
CA GLY A 165 -7.61 0.04 6.21
C GLY A 165 -6.44 0.73 6.90
N VAL A 166 -6.05 0.23 8.06
CA VAL A 166 -4.82 0.65 8.74
C VAL A 166 -4.00 -0.59 9.03
N PHE A 167 -2.83 -0.66 8.41
CA PHE A 167 -1.91 -1.78 8.53
C PHE A 167 -0.65 -1.32 9.26
N PRO A 168 -0.15 -2.09 10.23
CA PRO A 168 1.06 -1.72 10.98
C PRO A 168 2.33 -1.72 10.11
N SER A 169 2.28 -2.30 8.91
CA SER A 169 3.40 -2.40 7.99
C SER A 169 2.98 -2.75 6.55
N ALA A 170 3.91 -2.66 5.60
CA ALA A 170 3.69 -3.07 4.21
C ALA A 170 3.36 -4.56 4.08
N GLU A 171 4.04 -5.41 4.86
CA GLU A 171 3.72 -6.85 4.91
C GLU A 171 2.28 -7.09 5.35
N ALA A 172 1.83 -6.42 6.41
CA ALA A 172 0.49 -6.58 6.93
C ALA A 172 -0.57 -6.15 5.90
N ALA A 173 -0.29 -5.09 5.12
CA ALA A 173 -1.15 -4.67 4.02
C ALA A 173 -1.24 -5.73 2.91
N VAL A 174 -0.11 -6.21 2.40
CA VAL A 174 -0.07 -7.25 1.35
C VAL A 174 -0.78 -8.53 1.82
N ARG A 175 -0.54 -8.94 3.07
CA ARG A 175 -1.21 -10.10 3.69
C ARG A 175 -2.72 -9.91 3.73
N ALA A 176 -3.19 -8.75 4.20
CA ALA A 176 -4.61 -8.45 4.30
C ALA A 176 -5.29 -8.42 2.93
N PHE A 177 -4.66 -7.87 1.90
CA PHE A 177 -5.21 -7.91 0.54
C PHE A 177 -5.23 -9.33 -0.04
N THR A 178 -4.20 -10.14 0.26
CA THR A 178 -4.19 -11.55 -0.13
C THR A 178 -5.33 -12.32 0.54
N GLU A 179 -5.55 -12.10 1.84
CA GLU A 179 -6.65 -12.68 2.61
C GLU A 179 -8.02 -12.25 2.08
N LYS A 180 -8.21 -10.95 1.80
CA LYS A 180 -9.43 -10.45 1.18
C LYS A 180 -9.72 -11.10 -0.17
N LEU A 181 -8.68 -11.33 -0.98
CA LEU A 181 -8.83 -12.04 -2.25
C LEU A 181 -9.30 -13.48 -2.05
N GLU A 182 -8.82 -14.18 -1.01
CA GLU A 182 -9.29 -15.53 -0.68
C GLU A 182 -10.76 -15.56 -0.22
N GLU A 183 -11.22 -14.50 0.45
CA GLU A 183 -12.58 -14.39 0.99
C GLU A 183 -13.62 -13.96 -0.05
N SER A 184 -13.29 -12.99 -0.90
CA SER A 184 -14.20 -12.46 -1.91
C SER A 184 -13.46 -12.00 -3.16
N PRO A 185 -13.94 -12.36 -4.38
CA PRO A 185 -13.49 -11.71 -5.59
C PRO A 185 -13.70 -10.20 -5.48
N PRO A 186 -12.82 -9.37 -6.06
CA PRO A 186 -13.05 -7.93 -6.11
C PRO A 186 -14.34 -7.61 -6.87
N TYR A 187 -15.04 -6.55 -6.45
CA TYR A 187 -16.34 -6.14 -6.98
C TYR A 187 -16.34 -5.68 -8.46
N TYR A 188 -15.17 -5.61 -9.10
CA TYR A 188 -14.99 -5.06 -10.44
C TYR A 188 -14.88 -6.15 -11.54
N LEU A 189 -15.29 -7.38 -11.26
CA LEU A 189 -15.40 -8.49 -12.23
C LEU A 189 -16.83 -8.68 -12.74
#